data_AF-A0A318KIL1-F1
#
_entry.id   AF-A0A318KIL1-F1
#
_cell.length_a   1.000
_cell.length_b   1.000
_cell.length_c   1.000
_cell.angle_alpha   90.00
_cell.angle_beta   90.00
_cell.angle_gamma   90.00
#
_symmetry.space_group_name_H-M   'P 1'
#
loop_
_entity.id
_entity.type
_entity.pdbx_description
1 polymer ?
#
loop_
_entity_poly.entity_id
_entity_poly.type
_entity_poly.pdbx_seq_one_letter_code
_entity_poly.pdbx_strand_id
1 'polypeptide(L)'
;MKKSYVLIPAAALVLFAGYQYWQSANRIIFKINGEAAVTAAGEMEYQPVMDISAQAIGLKAEQHGKDISDQIQSTDYVIDELKTYTLIYTAGDAQFQYELSVCDTTPPLIEGLSAYTLMQGEAFDISMLQLQATDNFDGDITDQISVEGDVDPTVPNDYELIFKVSDSSGNTAEYRSTVSVEALPMDEEPADQNQSALNIVNDPDSITVMINKQYALPDGWEPSDLVSIGGSHYLRAEAANAYQQLYQAALDSGISFNVVSSYRTQDYQRNLYDRYMASDPYNAPYYSAYPRTSEHELGLAIDISYDYALHSDLESSALGQWMAEHAHEYGWIMRYPADKTASTGYYYEAWHWRYVGIELADAIHSSGLSMEEYQ
;
A
#
# COMPACT_ATOMS: atom_id res chain seq x y z
N MET A 1 -16.92 -22.87 17.98
CA MET A 1 -16.34 -24.12 18.53
C MET A 1 -17.37 -25.24 18.51
N LYS A 2 -17.22 -26.23 17.61
CA LYS A 2 -17.97 -27.49 17.69
C LYS A 2 -17.25 -28.41 18.67
N LYS A 3 -17.73 -28.51 19.91
CA LYS A 3 -17.19 -29.46 20.88
C LYS A 3 -17.87 -30.81 20.67
N SER A 4 -17.19 -31.73 20.00
CA SER A 4 -17.63 -33.12 19.83
C SER A 4 -16.84 -33.99 20.81
N TYR A 5 -17.53 -34.73 21.67
CA TYR A 5 -16.89 -35.60 22.67
C TYR A 5 -17.12 -37.06 22.32
N VAL A 6 -16.05 -37.87 22.34
CA VAL A 6 -16.14 -39.32 22.19
C VAL A 6 -15.76 -39.97 23.52
N LEU A 7 -16.69 -40.73 24.07
CA LEU A 7 -16.45 -41.56 25.25
C LEU A 7 -15.82 -42.87 24.81
N ILE A 8 -14.61 -43.15 25.29
CA ILE A 8 -13.97 -44.45 25.07
C ILE A 8 -14.36 -45.34 26.26
N PRO A 9 -15.12 -46.43 26.06
CA PRO A 9 -15.56 -47.28 27.16
C PRO A 9 -14.36 -47.96 27.83
N ALA A 10 -14.36 -47.97 29.16
CA ALA A 10 -13.35 -48.65 29.96
C ALA A 10 -13.32 -50.16 29.63
N ALA A 11 -12.19 -50.64 29.10
CA ALA A 11 -11.98 -52.07 28.88
C ALA A 11 -11.81 -52.81 30.22
N ALA A 12 -12.78 -53.69 30.48
CA ALA A 12 -12.84 -54.85 31.38
C ALA A 12 -11.81 -55.02 32.52
N LEU A 13 -12.29 -55.09 33.76
CA LEU A 13 -11.73 -55.97 34.80
C LEU A 13 -12.85 -56.84 35.41
N VAL A 14 -12.62 -58.16 35.41
CA VAL A 14 -13.54 -59.21 35.84
C VAL A 14 -13.14 -59.75 37.23
N LEU A 15 -14.15 -59.95 38.10
CA LEU A 15 -14.27 -60.79 39.32
C LEU A 15 -13.42 -60.47 40.58
N PHE A 16 -14.09 -60.08 41.69
CA PHE A 16 -14.49 -60.99 42.79
C PHE A 16 -15.33 -60.24 43.85
N ALA A 17 -16.53 -60.76 44.14
CA ALA A 17 -17.47 -60.20 45.11
C ALA A 17 -17.11 -60.63 46.54
N GLY A 18 -17.13 -59.69 47.49
CA GLY A 18 -17.17 -60.00 48.93
C GLY A 18 -16.34 -59.10 49.86
N TYR A 19 -15.34 -58.37 49.36
CA TYR A 19 -14.47 -57.51 50.20
C TYR A 19 -14.56 -56.01 49.88
N GLN A 20 -15.37 -55.63 48.88
CA GLN A 20 -15.39 -54.30 48.28
C GLN A 20 -16.37 -53.29 48.91
N TYR A 21 -17.14 -53.66 49.95
CA TYR A 21 -18.16 -52.76 50.50
C TYR A 21 -17.64 -51.66 51.44
N TRP A 22 -16.35 -51.69 51.82
CA TRP A 22 -15.72 -50.66 52.66
C TRP A 22 -14.56 -49.90 51.98
N GLN A 23 -14.06 -50.36 50.83
CA GLN A 23 -13.12 -49.59 50.00
C GLN A 23 -13.80 -48.83 48.86
N SER A 24 -15.07 -49.12 48.56
CA SER A 24 -15.87 -48.36 47.59
C SER A 24 -16.33 -46.98 48.10
N ALA A 25 -16.19 -46.71 49.41
CA ALA A 25 -16.72 -45.50 50.01
C ALA A 25 -15.95 -44.23 49.61
N ASN A 26 -14.64 -44.29 49.41
CA ASN A 26 -13.81 -43.09 49.30
C ASN A 26 -13.35 -42.74 47.86
N ARG A 27 -14.02 -43.29 46.83
CA ARG A 27 -13.58 -43.18 45.43
C ARG A 27 -14.04 -41.86 44.80
N ILE A 28 -13.08 -41.13 44.23
CA ILE A 28 -13.34 -39.95 43.39
C ILE A 28 -13.77 -40.42 42.00
N ILE A 29 -14.85 -39.84 41.48
CA ILE A 29 -15.42 -40.16 40.18
C ILE A 29 -15.38 -38.91 39.32
N PHE A 30 -14.66 -38.98 38.20
CA PHE A 30 -14.71 -37.94 37.17
C PHE A 30 -15.94 -38.13 36.28
N LYS A 31 -16.54 -37.03 35.87
CA LYS A 31 -17.67 -37.01 34.94
C LYS A 31 -17.44 -35.99 33.83
N ILE A 32 -17.80 -36.37 32.60
CA ILE A 32 -17.89 -35.48 31.46
C ILE A 32 -19.30 -35.59 30.88
N ASN A 33 -19.95 -34.47 30.60
CA ASN A 33 -21.37 -34.45 30.16
C ASN A 33 -22.33 -35.22 31.08
N GLY A 34 -21.99 -35.34 32.38
CA GLY A 34 -22.79 -36.05 33.38
C GLY A 34 -22.52 -37.56 33.50
N GLU A 35 -21.70 -38.13 32.62
CA GLU A 35 -21.37 -39.56 32.62
C GLU A 35 -20.00 -39.82 33.25
N ALA A 36 -19.91 -40.88 34.07
CA ALA A 36 -18.67 -41.26 34.73
C ALA A 36 -17.65 -41.80 33.72
N ALA A 37 -16.44 -41.24 33.73
CA ALA A 37 -15.38 -41.59 32.80
C ALA A 37 -14.01 -41.53 33.48
N VAL A 38 -13.05 -42.28 32.95
CA VAL A 38 -11.62 -42.22 33.33
C VAL A 38 -10.76 -41.63 32.22
N THR A 39 -11.26 -41.67 30.98
CA THR A 39 -10.67 -41.02 29.83
C THR A 39 -11.76 -40.40 28.94
N ALA A 40 -11.41 -39.38 28.17
CA ALA A 40 -12.22 -38.88 27.05
C ALA A 40 -11.33 -38.26 25.97
N ALA A 41 -11.90 -38.01 24.80
CA ALA A 41 -11.23 -37.29 23.72
C ALA A 41 -12.12 -36.18 23.16
N GLY A 42 -11.48 -35.16 22.59
CA GLY A 42 -12.17 -34.10 21.85
C GLY A 42 -11.22 -33.27 21.00
N GLU A 43 -11.84 -32.41 20.19
CA GLU A 43 -11.15 -31.49 19.30
C GLU A 43 -11.38 -30.05 19.78
N MET A 44 -10.35 -29.21 19.63
CA MET A 44 -10.46 -27.78 19.87
C MET A 44 -9.76 -27.01 18.76
N GLU A 45 -10.44 -25.97 18.32
CA GLU A 45 -9.89 -24.97 17.42
C GLU A 45 -8.76 -24.23 18.12
N TYR A 46 -7.61 -24.09 17.46
CA TYR A 46 -6.50 -23.29 17.96
C TYR A 46 -6.95 -21.85 18.19
N GLN A 47 -6.54 -21.30 19.32
CA GLN A 47 -6.67 -19.90 19.66
C GLN A 47 -5.35 -19.46 20.29
N PRO A 48 -4.94 -18.19 20.13
CA PRO A 48 -3.72 -17.68 20.77
C PRO A 48 -3.67 -17.88 22.29
N VAL A 49 -4.85 -17.97 22.92
CA VAL A 49 -5.02 -18.31 24.34
C VAL A 49 -6.04 -19.44 24.46
N MET A 50 -5.55 -20.63 24.79
CA MET A 50 -6.37 -21.83 24.97
C MET A 50 -6.72 -22.04 26.44
N ASP A 51 -8.01 -22.04 26.78
CA ASP A 51 -8.47 -22.48 28.10
C ASP A 51 -8.70 -24.00 28.08
N ILE A 52 -7.75 -24.72 28.67
CA ILE A 52 -7.78 -26.17 28.87
C ILE A 52 -8.05 -26.54 30.33
N SER A 53 -8.70 -25.66 31.10
CA SER A 53 -9.12 -25.99 32.45
C SER A 53 -10.14 -27.12 32.49
N ALA A 54 -10.26 -27.79 33.64
CA ALA A 54 -11.30 -28.80 33.86
C ALA A 54 -12.70 -28.24 33.56
N GLN A 55 -12.95 -26.98 33.92
CA GLN A 55 -14.20 -26.29 33.62
C GLN A 55 -14.41 -26.12 32.10
N ALA A 56 -13.38 -25.72 31.36
CA ALA A 56 -13.46 -25.49 29.92
C ALA A 56 -13.80 -26.75 29.11
N ILE A 57 -13.31 -27.92 29.57
CA ILE A 57 -13.65 -29.22 28.97
C ILE A 57 -14.89 -29.88 29.60
N GLY A 58 -15.56 -29.21 30.53
CA GLY A 58 -16.76 -29.72 31.21
C GLY A 58 -16.51 -30.92 32.14
N LEU A 59 -15.28 -31.10 32.59
CA LEU A 59 -14.88 -32.13 33.53
C LEU A 59 -15.32 -31.75 34.95
N LYS A 60 -16.00 -32.67 35.61
CA LYS A 60 -16.38 -32.58 37.02
C LYS A 60 -15.81 -33.73 37.81
N ALA A 61 -15.64 -33.54 39.11
CA ALA A 61 -15.25 -34.60 40.03
C ALA A 61 -16.24 -34.67 41.19
N GLU A 62 -16.63 -35.88 41.58
CA GLU A 62 -17.48 -36.11 42.75
C GLU A 62 -16.81 -37.08 43.73
N GLN A 63 -16.94 -36.79 45.02
CA GLN A 63 -16.56 -37.69 46.10
C GLN A 63 -17.72 -37.78 47.10
N HIS A 64 -18.18 -38.99 47.40
CA HIS A 64 -19.37 -39.22 48.25
C HIS A 64 -20.63 -38.47 47.79
N GLY A 65 -20.81 -38.31 46.47
CA GLY A 65 -21.94 -37.57 45.90
C GLY A 65 -21.88 -36.05 46.14
N LYS A 66 -20.76 -35.52 46.62
CA LYS A 66 -20.48 -34.08 46.69
C LYS A 66 -19.59 -33.67 45.52
N ASP A 67 -19.90 -32.52 44.93
CA ASP A 67 -19.06 -31.88 43.92
C ASP A 67 -17.74 -31.42 44.56
N ILE A 68 -16.63 -31.86 43.99
CA ILE A 68 -15.27 -31.48 44.37
C ILE A 68 -14.49 -30.94 43.15
N SER A 69 -15.19 -30.44 42.13
CA SER A 69 -14.58 -29.98 40.87
C SER A 69 -13.55 -28.86 41.07
N ASP A 70 -13.71 -28.03 42.10
CA ASP A 70 -12.74 -26.98 42.47
C ASP A 70 -11.38 -27.54 42.95
N GLN A 71 -11.30 -28.84 43.24
CA GLN A 71 -10.06 -29.52 43.63
C GLN A 71 -9.33 -30.14 42.43
N ILE A 72 -9.87 -30.03 41.22
CA ILE A 72 -9.23 -30.58 40.03
C ILE A 72 -8.02 -29.72 39.68
N GLN A 73 -6.86 -30.36 39.56
CA GLN A 73 -5.63 -29.76 39.07
C GLN A 73 -5.29 -30.35 37.70
N SER A 74 -4.94 -29.52 36.74
CA SER A 74 -4.45 -29.92 35.42
C SER A 74 -2.93 -29.81 35.36
N THR A 75 -2.33 -30.57 34.44
CA THR A 75 -0.93 -30.34 34.04
C THR A 75 -0.84 -29.04 33.23
N ASP A 76 0.18 -28.23 33.47
CA ASP A 76 0.46 -27.06 32.64
C ASP A 76 0.92 -27.50 31.24
N TYR A 77 0.25 -27.01 30.21
CA TYR A 77 0.60 -27.26 28.82
C TYR A 77 0.74 -25.93 28.07
N VAL A 78 1.77 -25.85 27.22
CA VAL A 78 1.89 -24.86 26.16
C VAL A 78 1.41 -25.54 24.89
N ILE A 79 0.42 -24.94 24.23
CA ILE A 79 -0.12 -25.43 22.96
C ILE A 79 0.43 -24.52 21.88
N ASP A 80 1.56 -24.93 21.30
CA ASP A 80 2.30 -24.22 20.25
C ASP A 80 2.36 -24.99 18.93
N GLU A 81 1.87 -26.24 18.91
CA GLU A 81 1.81 -27.10 17.73
C GLU A 81 0.39 -27.65 17.50
N LEU A 82 -0.01 -27.79 16.23
CA LEU A 82 -1.22 -28.50 15.83
C LEU A 82 -0.98 -30.01 15.90
N LYS A 83 -1.40 -30.64 17.00
CA LYS A 83 -1.27 -32.09 17.24
C LYS A 83 -2.26 -32.57 18.28
N THR A 84 -2.22 -33.87 18.57
CA THR A 84 -2.91 -34.46 19.72
C THR A 84 -2.06 -34.36 20.99
N TYR A 85 -2.63 -33.76 22.03
CA TYR A 85 -2.08 -33.65 23.38
C TYR A 85 -2.79 -34.62 24.32
N THR A 86 -2.06 -35.12 25.31
CA THR A 86 -2.62 -35.94 26.38
C THR A 86 -2.62 -35.14 27.68
N LEU A 87 -3.74 -34.53 28.03
CA LEU A 87 -3.89 -33.75 29.25
C LEU A 87 -4.21 -34.67 30.44
N ILE A 88 -3.59 -34.42 31.58
CA ILE A 88 -3.85 -35.16 32.82
C ILE A 88 -4.46 -34.21 33.84
N TYR A 89 -5.62 -34.61 34.35
CA TYR A 89 -6.33 -33.95 35.44
C TYR A 89 -6.30 -34.83 36.68
N THR A 90 -6.11 -34.23 37.84
CA THR A 90 -5.99 -34.94 39.12
C THR A 90 -6.91 -34.33 40.16
N ALA A 91 -7.48 -35.17 41.03
CA ALA A 91 -8.20 -34.76 42.22
C ALA A 91 -7.92 -35.81 43.31
N GLY A 92 -7.22 -35.41 44.38
CA GLY A 92 -6.65 -36.36 45.34
C GLY A 92 -5.72 -37.37 44.64
N ASP A 93 -5.94 -38.66 44.87
CA ASP A 93 -5.15 -39.74 44.25
C ASP A 93 -5.73 -40.22 42.90
N ALA A 94 -6.87 -39.65 42.45
CA ALA A 94 -7.52 -40.05 41.21
C ALA A 94 -7.03 -39.20 40.04
N GLN A 95 -6.93 -39.83 38.86
CA GLN A 95 -6.54 -39.19 37.62
C GLN A 95 -7.58 -39.39 36.53
N PHE A 96 -7.65 -38.42 35.61
CA PHE A 96 -8.44 -38.45 34.40
C PHE A 96 -7.57 -38.00 33.23
N GLN A 97 -7.56 -38.78 32.15
CA GLN A 97 -6.79 -38.48 30.94
C GLN A 97 -7.70 -37.95 29.84
N TYR A 98 -7.32 -36.85 29.21
CA TYR A 98 -8.06 -36.25 28.09
C TYR A 98 -7.16 -36.14 26.86
N GLU A 99 -7.53 -36.79 25.77
CA GLU A 99 -6.86 -36.63 24.48
C GLU A 99 -7.45 -35.44 23.72
N LEU A 100 -6.69 -34.36 23.62
CA LEU A 100 -7.08 -33.12 22.96
C LEU A 100 -6.39 -33.03 21.60
N SER A 101 -7.13 -33.13 20.51
CA SER A 101 -6.62 -32.79 19.19
C SER A 101 -6.81 -31.29 18.93
N VAL A 102 -5.72 -30.57 18.74
CA VAL A 102 -5.75 -29.15 18.38
C VAL A 102 -5.61 -29.03 16.87
N CYS A 103 -6.60 -28.42 16.24
CA CYS A 103 -6.64 -28.15 14.81
C CYS A 103 -6.85 -26.67 14.57
N ASP A 104 -6.50 -26.23 13.37
CA ASP A 104 -6.79 -24.90 12.89
C ASP A 104 -7.70 -25.03 11.65
N THR A 105 -8.88 -24.46 11.76
CA THR A 105 -9.96 -24.49 10.75
C THR A 105 -10.42 -23.09 10.38
N THR A 106 -9.72 -22.08 10.87
CA THR A 106 -10.04 -20.68 10.65
C THR A 106 -9.30 -20.23 9.39
N PRO A 107 -10.00 -19.74 8.36
CA PRO A 107 -9.33 -19.22 7.18
C PRO A 107 -8.54 -17.94 7.48
N PRO A 108 -7.49 -17.67 6.70
CA PRO A 108 -6.81 -16.38 6.74
C PRO A 108 -7.75 -15.19 6.50
N LEU A 109 -7.34 -14.02 6.98
CA LEU A 109 -7.94 -12.74 6.64
C LEU A 109 -6.99 -11.98 5.71
N ILE A 110 -7.50 -11.53 4.56
CA ILE A 110 -6.79 -10.60 3.66
C ILE A 110 -7.46 -9.22 3.76
N GLU A 111 -6.66 -8.17 3.94
CA GLU A 111 -7.07 -6.77 3.97
C GLU A 111 -6.27 -5.95 2.96
N GLY A 112 -6.81 -4.81 2.51
CA GLY A 112 -6.16 -3.87 1.59
C GLY A 112 -7.17 -2.94 0.91
N LEU A 113 -6.73 -2.23 -0.14
CA LEU A 113 -7.58 -1.39 -0.96
C LEU A 113 -8.43 -2.23 -1.92
N SER A 114 -9.75 -2.05 -1.87
CA SER A 114 -10.70 -2.74 -2.74
C SER A 114 -10.83 -2.09 -4.12
N ALA A 115 -10.31 -0.87 -4.28
CA ALA A 115 -10.25 -0.16 -5.54
C ALA A 115 -9.06 0.80 -5.58
N TYR A 116 -8.52 1.01 -6.78
CA TYR A 116 -7.47 1.99 -7.06
C TYR A 116 -7.69 2.59 -8.45
N THR A 117 -7.51 3.90 -8.61
CA THR A 117 -7.65 4.57 -9.91
C THR A 117 -6.27 4.97 -10.43
N LEU A 118 -6.02 4.67 -11.69
CA LEU A 118 -4.85 5.08 -12.47
C LEU A 118 -5.32 5.89 -13.65
N MET A 119 -4.48 6.78 -14.12
CA MET A 119 -4.65 7.41 -15.42
C MET A 119 -3.93 6.58 -16.47
N GLN A 120 -4.49 6.56 -17.68
CA GLN A 120 -3.93 5.80 -18.80
C GLN A 120 -2.44 6.08 -19.00
N GLY A 121 -1.60 5.06 -18.85
CA GLY A 121 -0.14 5.12 -19.00
C GLY A 121 0.63 5.23 -17.69
N GLU A 122 -0.03 5.48 -16.56
CA GLU A 122 0.62 5.46 -15.24
C GLU A 122 1.09 4.05 -14.89
N ALA A 123 2.30 3.95 -14.35
CA ALA A 123 2.82 2.67 -13.91
C ALA A 123 1.99 2.12 -12.75
N PHE A 124 1.65 0.83 -12.82
CA PHE A 124 0.94 0.11 -11.75
C PHE A 124 1.87 -0.89 -11.07
N ASP A 125 1.88 -0.88 -9.73
CA ASP A 125 2.53 -1.91 -8.92
C ASP A 125 1.54 -2.42 -7.86
N ILE A 126 1.54 -3.73 -7.61
CA ILE A 126 0.60 -4.38 -6.68
C ILE A 126 0.75 -3.82 -5.25
N SER A 127 1.93 -3.34 -4.86
CA SER A 127 2.16 -2.72 -3.55
C SER A 127 1.29 -1.49 -3.30
N MET A 128 0.80 -0.82 -4.35
CA MET A 128 -0.14 0.31 -4.25
C MET A 128 -1.46 -0.08 -3.57
N LEU A 129 -1.84 -1.37 -3.62
CA LEU A 129 -3.07 -1.88 -3.01
C LEU A 129 -2.95 -2.15 -1.50
N GLN A 130 -1.75 -2.04 -0.92
CA GLN A 130 -1.50 -2.13 0.52
C GLN A 130 -2.06 -3.43 1.15
N LEU A 131 -1.87 -4.57 0.46
CA LEU A 131 -2.39 -5.85 0.91
C LEU A 131 -1.65 -6.37 2.15
N GLN A 132 -2.40 -6.95 3.08
CA GLN A 132 -1.90 -7.70 4.23
C GLN A 132 -2.72 -8.98 4.42
N ALA A 133 -2.07 -10.08 4.79
CA ALA A 133 -2.76 -11.32 5.12
C ALA A 133 -2.30 -11.87 6.47
N THR A 134 -3.25 -12.19 7.34
CA THR A 134 -2.99 -12.72 8.69
C THR A 134 -3.86 -13.92 9.02
N ASP A 135 -3.35 -14.80 9.85
CA ASP A 135 -4.02 -16.00 10.34
C ASP A 135 -3.83 -16.17 11.87
N ASN A 136 -4.75 -16.87 12.54
CA ASN A 136 -4.69 -17.11 13.98
C ASN A 136 -3.50 -17.99 14.39
N PHE A 137 -3.14 -19.00 13.60
CA PHE A 137 -2.04 -19.93 13.89
C PHE A 137 -0.75 -19.53 13.17
N ASP A 138 -0.83 -19.23 11.86
CA ASP A 138 0.34 -18.94 11.04
C ASP A 138 0.87 -17.50 11.21
N GLY A 139 0.07 -16.59 11.77
CA GLY A 139 0.46 -15.19 11.97
C GLY A 139 0.44 -14.40 10.65
N ASP A 140 1.49 -13.62 10.36
CA ASP A 140 1.59 -12.85 9.11
C ASP A 140 2.03 -13.75 7.96
N ILE A 141 1.17 -13.86 6.95
CA ILE A 141 1.38 -14.66 5.75
C ILE A 141 1.27 -13.80 4.47
N THR A 142 1.48 -12.49 4.59
CA THR A 142 1.34 -11.52 3.48
C THR A 142 2.19 -11.90 2.26
N ASP A 143 3.42 -12.36 2.48
CA ASP A 143 4.34 -12.78 1.40
C ASP A 143 3.87 -14.03 0.63
N GLN A 144 2.82 -14.71 1.11
CA GLN A 144 2.24 -15.90 0.49
C GLN A 144 1.04 -15.58 -0.41
N ILE A 145 0.61 -14.32 -0.48
CA ILE A 145 -0.47 -13.90 -1.35
C ILE A 145 -0.08 -14.15 -2.81
N SER A 146 -0.95 -14.88 -3.51
CA SER A 146 -0.90 -15.05 -4.96
C SER A 146 -1.95 -14.16 -5.63
N VAL A 147 -1.63 -13.67 -6.82
CA VAL A 147 -2.52 -12.81 -7.62
C VAL A 147 -2.93 -13.52 -8.92
N GLU A 148 -4.21 -13.43 -9.24
CA GLU A 148 -4.78 -13.76 -10.54
C GLU A 148 -5.32 -12.48 -11.18
N GLY A 149 -5.01 -12.26 -12.45
CA GLY A 149 -5.33 -11.04 -13.19
C GLY A 149 -4.07 -10.28 -13.59
N ASP A 150 -4.25 -9.31 -14.48
CA ASP A 150 -3.19 -8.41 -14.95
C ASP A 150 -3.82 -7.07 -15.26
N VAL A 151 -3.07 -5.98 -15.06
CA VAL A 151 -3.50 -4.62 -15.35
C VAL A 151 -2.66 -4.14 -16.52
N ASP A 152 -3.32 -3.81 -17.64
CA ASP A 152 -2.68 -3.07 -18.71
C ASP A 152 -2.93 -1.58 -18.48
N PRO A 153 -1.98 -0.83 -17.90
CA PRO A 153 -2.20 0.58 -17.58
C PRO A 153 -2.39 1.44 -18.83
N THR A 154 -2.09 0.93 -20.03
CA THR A 154 -2.19 1.70 -21.27
C THR A 154 -3.59 1.65 -21.90
N VAL A 155 -4.48 0.83 -21.37
CA VAL A 155 -5.82 0.64 -21.92
C VAL A 155 -6.86 1.05 -20.87
N PRO A 156 -7.66 2.10 -21.13
CA PRO A 156 -8.71 2.51 -20.20
C PRO A 156 -9.75 1.40 -20.01
N ASN A 157 -9.84 0.88 -18.79
CA ASN A 157 -10.73 -0.20 -18.42
C ASN A 157 -10.72 -0.43 -16.90
N ASP A 158 -11.71 -1.15 -16.39
CA ASP A 158 -11.68 -1.71 -15.04
C ASP A 158 -11.04 -3.11 -15.08
N TYR A 159 -9.93 -3.27 -14.37
CA TYR A 159 -9.19 -4.53 -14.24
C TYR A 159 -9.49 -5.14 -12.87
N GLU A 160 -10.08 -6.35 -12.86
CA GLU A 160 -10.30 -7.10 -11.63
C GLU A 160 -9.06 -7.94 -11.30
N LEU A 161 -8.53 -7.77 -10.10
CA LEU A 161 -7.48 -8.62 -9.52
C LEU A 161 -8.06 -9.46 -8.40
N ILE A 162 -7.71 -10.75 -8.40
CA ILE A 162 -8.14 -11.73 -7.40
C ILE A 162 -6.91 -12.19 -6.62
N PHE A 163 -6.89 -11.92 -5.33
CA PHE A 163 -5.82 -12.31 -4.42
C PHE A 163 -6.24 -13.54 -3.63
N LYS A 164 -5.36 -14.53 -3.54
CA LYS A 164 -5.61 -15.79 -2.82
C LYS A 164 -4.44 -16.12 -1.93
N VAL A 165 -4.74 -16.59 -0.72
CA VAL A 165 -3.75 -17.10 0.23
C VAL A 165 -4.28 -18.36 0.90
N SER A 166 -3.38 -19.27 1.25
CA SER A 166 -3.67 -20.47 2.03
C SER A 166 -2.77 -20.51 3.24
N ASP A 167 -3.32 -20.92 4.39
CA ASP A 167 -2.53 -21.19 5.60
C ASP A 167 -1.84 -22.59 5.56
N SER A 168 -1.08 -22.91 6.60
CA SER A 168 -0.40 -24.20 6.72
C SER A 168 -1.36 -25.38 6.95
N SER A 169 -2.57 -25.10 7.44
CA SER A 169 -3.66 -26.05 7.69
C SER A 169 -4.49 -26.35 6.42
N GLY A 170 -4.30 -25.57 5.35
CA GLY A 170 -4.99 -25.69 4.08
C GLY A 170 -6.31 -24.91 4.00
N ASN A 171 -6.63 -24.04 4.96
CA ASN A 171 -7.75 -23.12 4.81
C ASN A 171 -7.33 -21.98 3.86
N THR A 172 -8.29 -21.43 3.13
CA THR A 172 -8.04 -20.50 2.03
C THR A 172 -8.89 -19.25 2.14
N ALA A 173 -8.34 -18.11 1.76
CA ALA A 173 -9.05 -16.85 1.65
C ALA A 173 -8.89 -16.23 0.26
N GLU A 174 -9.89 -15.45 -0.15
CA GLU A 174 -9.90 -14.71 -1.42
C GLU A 174 -10.29 -13.25 -1.15
N TYR A 175 -9.60 -12.32 -1.82
CA TYR A 175 -9.87 -10.88 -1.79
C TYR A 175 -9.86 -10.32 -3.20
N ARG A 176 -10.72 -9.34 -3.50
CA ARG A 176 -10.85 -8.75 -4.83
C ARG A 176 -10.57 -7.25 -4.76
N SER A 177 -9.80 -6.77 -5.73
CA SER A 177 -9.57 -5.35 -5.94
C SER A 177 -9.83 -4.99 -7.39
N THR A 178 -10.37 -3.80 -7.63
CA THR A 178 -10.58 -3.26 -8.98
C THR A 178 -9.61 -2.11 -9.23
N VAL A 179 -8.79 -2.23 -10.26
CA VAL A 179 -7.93 -1.15 -10.75
C VAL A 179 -8.62 -0.50 -11.94
N SER A 180 -9.09 0.73 -11.76
CA SER A 180 -9.73 1.51 -12.82
C SER A 180 -8.68 2.34 -13.53
N VAL A 181 -8.37 1.97 -14.77
CA VAL A 181 -7.56 2.80 -15.67
C VAL A 181 -8.50 3.76 -16.37
N GLU A 182 -8.49 5.01 -15.94
CA GLU A 182 -9.27 6.07 -16.56
C GLU A 182 -8.54 6.58 -17.79
N ALA A 183 -9.30 6.82 -18.87
CA ALA A 183 -8.77 7.53 -20.01
C ALA A 183 -8.33 8.91 -19.55
N LEU A 184 -7.16 9.35 -20.00
CA LEU A 184 -6.85 10.77 -19.95
C LEU A 184 -8.01 11.53 -20.61
N PRO A 185 -8.43 12.68 -20.08
CA PRO A 185 -9.55 13.41 -20.63
C PRO A 185 -9.30 13.65 -22.12
N MET A 186 -10.03 12.90 -22.94
CA MET A 186 -10.03 13.01 -24.39
C MET A 186 -11.12 14.00 -24.80
N ASP A 187 -11.20 15.12 -24.07
CA ASP A 187 -11.96 16.27 -24.52
C ASP A 187 -10.96 17.23 -25.16
N GLU A 188 -11.08 17.26 -26.49
CA GLU A 188 -10.20 17.82 -27.51
C GLU A 188 -9.14 16.83 -28.00
N GLU A 189 -9.25 16.47 -29.28
CA GLU A 189 -8.08 16.03 -30.05
C GLU A 189 -6.90 16.92 -29.68
N PRO A 190 -5.68 16.37 -29.54
CA PRO A 190 -4.53 17.21 -29.29
C PRO A 190 -4.54 18.32 -30.34
N ALA A 191 -4.49 19.58 -29.89
CA ALA A 191 -4.30 20.76 -30.71
C ALA A 191 -2.92 20.77 -31.41
N ASP A 192 -2.41 19.60 -31.76
CA ASP A 192 -1.07 19.33 -32.27
C ASP A 192 -1.01 19.44 -33.80
N GLN A 193 -2.14 19.34 -34.51
CA GLN A 193 -2.16 19.51 -35.97
C GLN A 193 -2.82 20.82 -36.44
N ASN A 194 -3.31 21.65 -35.52
CA ASN A 194 -3.93 22.92 -35.89
C ASN A 194 -3.40 24.06 -35.02
N GLN A 195 -2.23 24.60 -35.39
CA GLN A 195 -1.67 25.86 -34.84
C GLN A 195 -2.68 27.02 -34.78
N SER A 196 -3.81 26.93 -35.50
CA SER A 196 -4.88 27.93 -35.46
C SER A 196 -5.77 27.89 -34.21
N ALA A 197 -5.66 26.87 -33.34
CA ALA A 197 -6.46 26.73 -32.12
C ALA A 197 -5.74 27.19 -30.83
N LEU A 198 -4.41 27.40 -30.85
CA LEU A 198 -3.65 27.83 -29.67
C LEU A 198 -3.86 29.32 -29.38
N ASN A 199 -4.13 29.64 -28.12
CA ASN A 199 -4.21 31.02 -27.64
C ASN A 199 -2.80 31.55 -27.41
N ILE A 200 -2.40 32.59 -28.14
CA ILE A 200 -1.08 33.21 -27.94
C ILE A 200 -1.12 34.07 -26.69
N VAL A 201 -0.20 33.82 -25.77
CA VAL A 201 -0.10 34.61 -24.54
C VAL A 201 0.23 36.07 -24.86
N ASN A 202 -0.46 36.99 -24.19
CA ASN A 202 -0.30 38.42 -24.42
C ASN A 202 0.96 39.01 -23.77
N ASP A 203 1.43 38.39 -22.68
CA ASP A 203 2.60 38.83 -21.91
C ASP A 203 3.52 37.63 -21.60
N PRO A 204 4.32 37.19 -22.59
CA PRO A 204 5.23 36.05 -22.41
C PRO A 204 6.40 36.36 -21.44
N ASP A 205 6.65 37.63 -21.13
CA ASP A 205 7.70 38.04 -20.19
C ASP A 205 7.25 37.97 -18.72
N SER A 206 5.95 37.78 -18.45
CA SER A 206 5.43 37.59 -17.09
C SER A 206 5.97 36.30 -16.47
N ILE A 207 6.44 36.38 -15.22
CA ILE A 207 6.88 35.21 -14.44
C ILE A 207 5.74 34.22 -14.21
N THR A 208 4.52 34.72 -14.08
CA THR A 208 3.33 33.91 -13.80
C THR A 208 2.58 33.47 -15.05
N VAL A 209 3.15 33.70 -16.25
CA VAL A 209 2.49 33.34 -17.51
C VAL A 209 2.22 31.83 -17.56
N MET A 210 0.97 31.47 -17.88
CA MET A 210 0.57 30.09 -18.08
C MET A 210 0.71 29.73 -19.55
N ILE A 211 1.54 28.71 -19.83
CA ILE A 211 1.59 28.01 -21.11
C ILE A 211 1.33 26.54 -20.85
N ASN A 212 0.54 25.93 -21.73
CA ASN A 212 0.09 24.54 -21.66
C ASN A 212 -0.52 24.14 -23.01
N LYS A 213 -1.32 23.07 -23.06
CA LYS A 213 -1.92 22.60 -24.32
C LYS A 213 -2.84 23.62 -25.01
N GLN A 214 -3.30 24.66 -24.31
CA GLN A 214 -4.20 25.69 -24.83
C GLN A 214 -3.49 27.03 -25.07
N TYR A 215 -2.46 27.35 -24.27
CA TYR A 215 -1.76 28.64 -24.31
C TYR A 215 -0.32 28.49 -24.78
N ALA A 216 0.06 29.24 -25.81
CA ALA A 216 1.37 29.15 -26.44
C ALA A 216 2.12 30.49 -26.46
N LEU A 217 3.44 30.41 -26.44
CA LEU A 217 4.34 31.53 -26.69
C LEU A 217 4.19 32.06 -28.12
N PRO A 218 4.48 33.35 -28.38
CA PRO A 218 4.63 33.85 -29.74
C PRO A 218 5.74 33.09 -30.49
N ASP A 219 5.57 32.94 -31.79
CA ASP A 219 6.57 32.31 -32.66
C ASP A 219 7.90 33.10 -32.61
N GLY A 220 9.00 32.41 -32.35
CA GLY A 220 10.34 33.02 -32.21
C GLY A 220 10.54 33.86 -30.94
N TRP A 221 9.61 33.86 -29.99
CA TRP A 221 9.86 34.49 -28.69
C TRP A 221 10.95 33.70 -27.93
N GLU A 222 11.88 34.45 -27.35
CA GLU A 222 12.94 33.93 -26.48
C GLU A 222 13.15 34.92 -25.32
N PRO A 223 13.43 34.44 -24.10
CA PRO A 223 13.71 35.31 -22.96
C PRO A 223 15.01 36.09 -23.16
N SER A 224 14.95 37.41 -22.92
CA SER A 224 16.09 38.32 -23.12
C SER A 224 17.08 38.39 -21.95
N ASP A 225 16.73 37.75 -20.82
CA ASP A 225 17.40 37.87 -19.52
C ASP A 225 17.93 36.54 -18.99
N LEU A 226 18.25 35.59 -19.88
CA LEU A 226 18.84 34.31 -19.50
C LEU A 226 20.22 34.48 -18.85
N VAL A 227 20.44 33.80 -17.74
CA VAL A 227 21.71 33.69 -17.04
C VAL A 227 22.05 32.22 -16.79
N SER A 228 23.34 31.90 -16.78
CA SER A 228 23.78 30.53 -16.50
C SER A 228 23.64 30.21 -15.01
N ILE A 229 23.17 29.00 -14.72
CA ILE A 229 23.13 28.42 -13.37
C ILE A 229 24.19 27.30 -13.19
N GLY A 230 25.13 27.19 -14.13
CA GLY A 230 26.17 26.15 -14.15
C GLY A 230 25.98 25.14 -15.28
N GLY A 231 27.08 24.49 -15.69
CA GLY A 231 27.07 23.55 -16.81
C GLY A 231 26.58 24.20 -18.10
N SER A 232 25.62 23.54 -18.77
CA SER A 232 24.90 24.05 -19.95
C SER A 232 23.51 24.59 -19.61
N HIS A 233 23.22 24.86 -18.34
CA HIS A 233 21.88 25.23 -17.87
C HIS A 233 21.72 26.75 -17.74
N TYR A 234 20.54 27.21 -18.14
CA TYR A 234 20.15 28.62 -18.14
C TYR A 234 18.72 28.76 -17.65
N LEU A 235 18.48 29.84 -16.91
CA LEU A 235 17.17 30.30 -16.46
C LEU A 235 17.10 31.81 -16.65
N ARG A 236 15.89 32.36 -16.68
CA ARG A 236 15.71 33.82 -16.55
C ARG A 236 16.30 34.29 -15.23
N ALA A 237 16.82 35.53 -15.21
CA ALA A 237 17.61 36.04 -14.08
C ALA A 237 16.93 35.90 -12.71
N GLU A 238 15.61 36.13 -12.64
CA GLU A 238 14.85 35.98 -11.41
C GLU A 238 14.78 34.52 -10.94
N ALA A 239 14.36 33.60 -11.83
CA ALA A 239 14.32 32.17 -11.53
C ALA A 239 15.71 31.60 -11.21
N ALA A 240 16.76 32.08 -11.87
CA ALA A 240 18.14 31.69 -11.57
C ALA A 240 18.55 32.08 -10.14
N ASN A 241 18.16 33.28 -9.69
CA ASN A 241 18.42 33.71 -8.32
C ASN A 241 17.62 32.88 -7.30
N ALA A 242 16.35 32.60 -7.60
CA ALA A 242 15.51 31.72 -6.78
C ALA A 242 16.06 30.30 -6.69
N TYR A 243 16.53 29.74 -7.82
CA TYR A 243 17.20 28.43 -7.86
C TYR A 243 18.44 28.40 -6.96
N GLN A 244 19.27 29.44 -6.96
CA GLN A 244 20.46 29.49 -6.10
C GLN A 244 20.08 29.47 -4.61
N GLN A 245 19.01 30.18 -4.23
CA GLN A 245 18.51 30.18 -2.85
C GLN A 245 17.94 28.81 -2.47
N LEU A 246 17.10 28.23 -3.33
CA LEU A 246 16.55 26.87 -3.18
C LEU A 246 17.66 25.84 -3.01
N TYR A 247 18.66 25.85 -3.90
CA TYR A 247 19.78 24.92 -3.89
C TYR A 247 20.61 25.04 -2.62
N GLN A 248 20.91 26.27 -2.18
CA GLN A 248 21.65 26.47 -0.93
C GLN A 248 20.86 26.00 0.29
N ALA A 249 19.55 26.25 0.34
CA ALA A 249 18.69 25.77 1.43
C ALA A 249 18.60 24.24 1.48
N ALA A 250 18.54 23.59 0.31
CA ALA A 250 18.62 22.14 0.21
C ALA A 250 19.96 21.63 0.77
N LEU A 251 21.07 22.23 0.35
CA LEU A 251 22.41 21.87 0.85
C LEU A 251 22.55 22.03 2.36
N ASP A 252 22.01 23.12 2.91
CA ASP A 252 22.01 23.39 4.36
C ASP A 252 21.18 22.34 5.13
N SER A 253 20.22 21.70 4.45
CA SER A 253 19.41 20.58 4.94
C SER A 253 20.04 19.20 4.66
N GLY A 254 21.26 19.16 4.09
CA GLY A 254 21.95 17.92 3.72
C GLY A 254 21.45 17.26 2.43
N ILE A 255 20.64 17.97 1.65
CA ILE A 255 20.11 17.51 0.36
C ILE A 255 20.93 18.13 -0.78
N SER A 256 21.44 17.29 -1.68
CA SER A 256 22.08 17.74 -2.92
C SER A 256 21.34 17.19 -4.12
N PHE A 257 21.19 17.99 -5.17
CA PHE A 257 20.57 17.57 -6.42
C PHE A 257 21.25 18.19 -7.63
N ASN A 258 20.85 17.72 -8.81
CA ASN A 258 21.36 18.14 -10.10
C ASN A 258 20.23 18.64 -10.98
N VAL A 259 20.53 19.56 -11.88
CA VAL A 259 19.64 19.94 -12.97
C VAL A 259 19.97 19.07 -14.18
N VAL A 260 18.95 18.40 -14.71
CA VAL A 260 19.02 17.55 -15.92
C VAL A 260 18.61 18.35 -17.15
N SER A 261 17.63 19.24 -17.00
CA SER A 261 17.10 20.08 -18.06
C SER A 261 16.69 21.45 -17.52
N SER A 262 16.75 22.47 -18.37
CA SER A 262 16.44 23.86 -18.03
C SER A 262 15.91 24.58 -19.28
N TYR A 263 16.29 25.82 -19.57
CA TYR A 263 15.91 26.51 -20.81
C TYR A 263 16.13 25.65 -22.07
N ARG A 264 15.12 25.62 -22.93
CA ARG A 264 15.14 25.00 -24.27
C ARG A 264 14.62 26.00 -25.30
N THR A 265 15.18 26.03 -26.50
CA THR A 265 14.63 26.85 -27.59
C THR A 265 13.39 26.19 -28.21
N GLN A 266 12.55 26.97 -28.88
CA GLN A 266 11.42 26.48 -29.68
C GLN A 266 11.84 25.38 -30.68
N ASP A 267 12.97 25.57 -31.37
CA ASP A 267 13.51 24.58 -32.31
C ASP A 267 13.97 23.30 -31.62
N TYR A 268 14.59 23.41 -30.44
CA TYR A 268 14.97 22.24 -29.66
C TYR A 268 13.72 21.46 -29.23
N GLN A 269 12.71 22.17 -28.72
CA GLN A 269 11.45 21.56 -28.31
C GLN A 269 10.77 20.84 -29.48
N ARG A 270 10.78 21.43 -30.68
CA ARG A 270 10.25 20.80 -31.91
C ARG A 270 10.93 19.49 -32.23
N ASN A 271 12.27 19.51 -32.29
CA ASN A 271 13.03 18.30 -32.58
C ASN A 271 12.85 17.21 -31.52
N LEU A 272 12.62 17.59 -30.26
CA LEU A 272 12.35 16.66 -29.19
C LEU A 272 10.95 16.04 -29.31
N TYR A 273 9.93 16.90 -29.49
CA TYR A 273 8.54 16.48 -29.66
C TYR A 273 8.39 15.54 -30.86
N ASP A 274 8.92 15.93 -32.03
CA ASP A 274 8.86 15.12 -33.24
C ASP A 274 9.51 13.74 -33.06
N ARG A 275 10.60 13.67 -32.28
CA ARG A 275 11.28 12.41 -31.96
C ARG A 275 10.39 11.51 -31.09
N TYR A 276 9.79 12.05 -30.04
CA TYR A 276 8.92 11.29 -29.15
C TYR A 276 7.64 10.85 -29.85
N MET A 277 7.02 11.72 -30.65
CA MET A 277 5.88 11.36 -31.48
C MET A 277 6.21 10.26 -32.49
N ALA A 278 7.43 10.24 -33.05
CA ALA A 278 7.85 9.18 -33.96
C ALA A 278 8.03 7.82 -33.26
N SER A 279 8.45 7.80 -32.00
CA SER A 279 8.64 6.56 -31.23
C SER A 279 7.39 6.09 -30.50
N ASP A 280 6.55 7.02 -30.06
CA ASP A 280 5.47 6.80 -29.10
C ASP A 280 4.33 7.83 -29.33
N PRO A 281 3.64 7.74 -30.49
CA PRO A 281 2.67 8.74 -30.92
C PRO A 281 1.44 8.85 -30.02
N TYR A 282 1.20 7.86 -29.15
CA TYR A 282 0.03 7.84 -28.28
C TYR A 282 0.28 8.56 -26.96
N ASN A 283 1.46 8.36 -26.35
CA ASN A 283 1.76 8.89 -25.03
C ASN A 283 2.59 10.18 -25.08
N ALA A 284 3.38 10.41 -26.15
CA ALA A 284 4.24 11.58 -26.29
C ALA A 284 3.55 12.94 -26.06
N PRO A 285 2.30 13.18 -26.47
CA PRO A 285 1.61 14.44 -26.16
C PRO A 285 1.36 14.70 -24.67
N TYR A 286 1.55 13.70 -23.79
CA TYR A 286 1.30 13.79 -22.36
C TYR A 286 2.58 13.88 -21.50
N TYR A 287 3.76 13.62 -22.06
CA TYR A 287 5.05 13.85 -21.38
C TYR A 287 6.00 14.77 -22.17
N SER A 288 5.59 15.24 -23.35
CA SER A 288 6.35 16.21 -24.12
C SER A 288 5.41 17.27 -24.66
N ALA A 289 5.64 18.51 -24.25
CA ALA A 289 4.90 19.65 -24.76
C ALA A 289 5.16 19.88 -26.26
N TYR A 290 4.13 20.33 -26.97
CA TYR A 290 4.30 20.86 -28.33
C TYR A 290 5.20 22.12 -28.30
N PRO A 291 5.92 22.46 -29.37
CA PRO A 291 6.73 23.68 -29.39
C PRO A 291 5.87 24.92 -29.11
N ARG A 292 6.41 25.85 -28.32
CA ARG A 292 5.76 27.06 -27.80
C ARG A 292 4.81 26.81 -26.63
N THR A 293 4.57 25.57 -26.24
CA THR A 293 3.77 25.22 -25.05
C THR A 293 4.59 24.57 -23.94
N SER A 294 5.90 24.42 -24.13
CA SER A 294 6.84 23.90 -23.12
C SER A 294 7.30 25.00 -22.17
N GLU A 295 7.11 24.82 -20.86
CA GLU A 295 7.59 25.77 -19.84
C GLU A 295 9.11 25.93 -19.81
N HIS A 296 9.87 24.98 -20.35
CA HIS A 296 11.31 25.16 -20.53
C HIS A 296 11.65 26.28 -21.51
N GLU A 297 10.77 26.60 -22.45
CA GLU A 297 10.98 27.70 -23.38
C GLU A 297 10.89 29.06 -22.68
N LEU A 298 10.23 29.14 -21.52
CA LEU A 298 10.20 30.35 -20.70
C LEU A 298 11.53 30.61 -19.98
N GLY A 299 12.40 29.60 -19.85
CA GLY A 299 13.54 29.66 -18.94
C GLY A 299 13.11 29.78 -17.47
N LEU A 300 11.93 29.25 -17.13
CA LEU A 300 11.34 29.24 -15.80
C LEU A 300 11.10 27.82 -15.26
N ALA A 301 11.49 26.78 -15.99
CA ALA A 301 11.36 25.39 -15.58
C ALA A 301 12.73 24.71 -15.44
N ILE A 302 12.82 23.79 -14.47
CA ILE A 302 13.96 22.89 -14.28
C ILE A 302 13.46 21.46 -14.11
N ASP A 303 14.22 20.52 -14.69
CA ASP A 303 14.09 19.10 -14.35
C ASP A 303 15.23 18.75 -13.40
N ILE A 304 14.91 18.20 -12.22
CA ILE A 304 15.88 17.87 -11.18
C ILE A 304 16.09 16.37 -11.00
N SER A 305 17.21 16.01 -10.40
CA SER A 305 17.58 14.61 -10.13
C SER A 305 18.54 14.48 -8.96
N TYR A 306 18.51 13.34 -8.27
CA TYR A 306 19.53 12.97 -7.29
C TYR A 306 20.79 12.33 -7.91
N ASP A 307 20.76 11.87 -9.17
CA ASP A 307 21.88 11.14 -9.82
C ASP A 307 22.09 11.46 -11.32
N TYR A 308 21.52 12.54 -11.82
CA TYR A 308 21.49 12.96 -13.24
C TYR A 308 20.57 12.16 -14.16
N ALA A 309 19.75 11.24 -13.65
CA ALA A 309 18.64 10.62 -14.39
C ALA A 309 17.27 11.10 -13.88
N LEU A 310 16.27 11.15 -14.76
CA LEU A 310 14.89 11.44 -14.38
C LEU A 310 14.24 10.19 -13.81
N HIS A 311 13.59 10.33 -12.66
CA HIS A 311 13.08 9.23 -11.85
C HIS A 311 11.64 9.49 -11.45
N SER A 312 10.74 8.55 -11.76
CA SER A 312 9.33 8.64 -11.36
C SER A 312 9.14 8.48 -9.85
N ASP A 313 10.09 7.84 -9.15
CA ASP A 313 10.09 7.67 -7.70
C ASP A 313 10.76 8.85 -6.95
N LEU A 314 11.17 9.92 -7.65
CA LEU A 314 11.87 11.06 -7.04
C LEU A 314 11.10 11.66 -5.87
N GLU A 315 9.77 11.77 -5.93
CA GLU A 315 8.95 12.33 -4.84
C GLU A 315 9.09 11.53 -3.53
N SER A 316 9.28 10.21 -3.63
CA SER A 316 9.47 9.35 -2.46
C SER A 316 10.88 9.45 -1.85
N SER A 317 11.83 10.02 -2.60
CA SER A 317 13.20 10.22 -2.14
C SER A 317 13.32 11.38 -1.14
N ALA A 318 14.45 11.44 -0.42
CA ALA A 318 14.74 12.56 0.48
C ALA A 318 14.75 13.93 -0.24
N LEU A 319 15.17 13.95 -1.51
CA LEU A 319 15.13 15.17 -2.33
C LEU A 319 13.68 15.57 -2.64
N GLY A 320 12.86 14.62 -3.08
CA GLY A 320 11.48 14.87 -3.45
C GLY A 320 10.63 15.35 -2.27
N GLN A 321 10.76 14.70 -1.11
CA GLN A 321 10.07 15.10 0.11
C GLN A 321 10.48 16.52 0.54
N TRP A 322 11.79 16.83 0.50
CA TRP A 322 12.29 18.16 0.83
C TRP A 322 11.75 19.22 -0.14
N MET A 323 11.73 18.92 -1.44
CA MET A 323 11.19 19.83 -2.45
C MET A 323 9.68 20.03 -2.28
N ALA A 324 8.92 18.97 -2.02
CA ALA A 324 7.48 19.06 -1.77
C ALA A 324 7.17 19.95 -0.57
N GLU A 325 7.99 19.90 0.47
CA GLU A 325 7.84 20.72 1.67
C GLU A 325 8.31 22.17 1.48
N HIS A 326 9.42 22.43 0.78
CA HIS A 326 10.10 23.73 0.83
C HIS A 326 10.17 24.50 -0.48
N ALA A 327 9.97 23.87 -1.64
CA ALA A 327 10.24 24.53 -2.92
C ALA A 327 9.37 25.78 -3.15
N HIS A 328 8.15 25.76 -2.64
CA HIS A 328 7.20 26.88 -2.74
C HIS A 328 7.69 28.14 -2.02
N GLU A 329 8.44 27.99 -0.91
CA GLU A 329 9.06 29.09 -0.17
C GLU A 329 10.05 29.89 -1.02
N TYR A 330 10.59 29.25 -2.06
CA TYR A 330 11.52 29.83 -3.02
C TYR A 330 10.87 30.12 -4.39
N GLY A 331 9.54 30.02 -4.50
CA GLY A 331 8.80 30.35 -5.71
C GLY A 331 8.66 29.22 -6.73
N TRP A 332 8.94 27.96 -6.35
CA TRP A 332 8.86 26.80 -7.22
C TRP A 332 7.66 25.91 -6.87
N ILE A 333 6.96 25.42 -7.89
CA ILE A 333 5.87 24.45 -7.73
C ILE A 333 6.20 23.12 -8.43
N MET A 334 5.72 22.01 -7.87
CA MET A 334 5.64 20.75 -8.59
C MET A 334 4.58 20.91 -9.67
N ARG A 335 5.01 20.99 -10.94
CA ARG A 335 4.13 21.48 -12.00
C ARG A 335 3.07 20.47 -12.42
N TYR A 336 3.40 19.19 -12.37
CA TYR A 336 2.57 18.07 -12.82
C TYR A 336 2.43 17.01 -11.71
N PRO A 337 1.61 17.25 -10.66
CA PRO A 337 1.30 16.26 -9.63
C PRO A 337 0.47 15.08 -10.16
N ALA A 338 0.59 13.92 -9.51
CA ALA A 338 -0.05 12.68 -9.95
C ALA A 338 -1.59 12.75 -9.96
N ASP A 339 -2.18 13.42 -8.98
CA ASP A 339 -3.63 13.59 -8.87
C ASP A 339 -4.19 14.73 -9.76
N LYS A 340 -3.34 15.36 -10.60
CA LYS A 340 -3.68 16.54 -11.41
C LYS A 340 -3.45 16.37 -12.91
N THR A 341 -3.26 15.14 -13.38
CA THR A 341 -3.12 14.85 -14.82
C THR A 341 -4.32 15.34 -15.64
N ALA A 342 -5.54 15.27 -15.08
CA ALA A 342 -6.75 15.71 -15.75
C ALA A 342 -6.81 17.23 -15.97
N SER A 343 -6.31 18.04 -15.01
CA SER A 343 -6.31 19.51 -15.15
C SER A 343 -5.09 20.03 -15.90
N THR A 344 -3.93 19.43 -15.72
CA THR A 344 -2.69 19.84 -16.40
C THR A 344 -2.60 19.32 -17.83
N GLY A 345 -3.21 18.17 -18.11
CA GLY A 345 -3.09 17.45 -19.37
C GLY A 345 -1.75 16.73 -19.56
N TYR A 346 -0.88 16.69 -18.55
CA TYR A 346 0.40 15.98 -18.59
C TYR A 346 0.40 14.82 -17.60
N TYR A 347 1.24 13.82 -17.87
CA TYR A 347 1.54 12.79 -16.88
C TYR A 347 2.23 13.38 -15.67
N TYR A 348 2.19 12.61 -14.58
CA TYR A 348 2.97 12.88 -13.40
C TYR A 348 4.47 13.02 -13.74
N GLU A 349 5.07 14.14 -13.31
CA GLU A 349 6.50 14.40 -13.48
C GLU A 349 7.11 14.89 -12.17
N ALA A 350 7.55 13.95 -11.32
CA ALA A 350 8.19 14.23 -10.04
C ALA A 350 9.39 15.21 -10.13
N TRP A 351 10.05 15.23 -11.30
CA TRP A 351 11.26 16.00 -11.56
C TRP A 351 11.02 17.42 -12.07
N HIS A 352 9.84 17.75 -12.63
CA HIS A 352 9.61 19.04 -13.31
C HIS A 352 9.10 20.09 -12.32
N TRP A 353 9.88 21.14 -12.13
CA TRP A 353 9.56 22.25 -11.22
C TRP A 353 9.49 23.57 -11.99
N ARG A 354 8.40 24.32 -11.76
CA ARG A 354 8.12 25.60 -12.42
C ARG A 354 8.28 26.75 -11.44
N TYR A 355 9.09 27.74 -11.78
CA TYR A 355 9.18 29.00 -11.04
C TYR A 355 8.02 29.92 -11.43
N VAL A 356 7.28 30.38 -10.43
CA VAL A 356 6.13 31.31 -10.57
C VAL A 356 6.22 32.51 -9.62
N GLY A 357 7.34 32.64 -8.89
CA GLY A 357 7.48 33.62 -7.81
C GLY A 357 6.87 33.14 -6.49
N ILE A 358 7.37 33.68 -5.38
CA ILE A 358 7.06 33.20 -4.03
C ILE A 358 5.56 33.26 -3.72
N GLU A 359 4.92 34.41 -3.97
CA GLU A 359 3.51 34.62 -3.59
C GLU A 359 2.57 33.62 -4.28
N LEU A 360 2.76 33.37 -5.58
CA LEU A 360 1.92 32.44 -6.33
C LEU A 360 2.27 30.98 -6.00
N ALA A 361 3.55 30.65 -5.82
CA ALA A 361 3.95 29.29 -5.48
C ALA A 361 3.39 28.87 -4.12
N ASP A 362 3.48 29.75 -3.12
CA ASP A 362 2.93 29.52 -1.78
C ASP A 362 1.41 29.34 -1.82
N ALA A 363 0.71 30.16 -2.62
CA ALA A 363 -0.73 30.06 -2.76
C ALA A 363 -1.19 28.76 -3.45
N ILE A 364 -0.50 28.36 -4.53
CA ILE A 364 -0.76 27.08 -5.21
C ILE A 364 -0.50 25.92 -4.25
N HIS A 365 0.67 25.89 -3.61
CA HIS A 365 1.04 24.85 -2.64
C HIS A 365 -0.01 24.72 -1.52
N SER A 366 -0.37 25.84 -0.88
CA SER A 366 -1.35 25.87 0.21
C SER A 366 -2.76 25.41 -0.21
N SER A 367 -3.10 25.57 -1.49
CA SER A 367 -4.42 25.20 -2.01
C SER A 367 -4.55 23.72 -2.36
N GLY A 368 -3.44 23.01 -2.63
CA GLY A 368 -3.47 21.66 -3.21
C GLY A 368 -4.04 21.59 -4.63
N LEU A 369 -4.10 22.73 -5.33
CA LEU A 369 -4.56 22.83 -6.72
C LEU A 369 -3.37 22.77 -7.68
N SER A 370 -3.63 22.37 -8.92
CA SER A 370 -2.69 22.61 -10.03
C SER A 370 -2.65 24.10 -10.40
N MET A 371 -1.65 24.51 -11.19
CA MET A 371 -1.58 25.89 -11.68
C MET A 371 -2.82 26.26 -12.52
N GLU A 372 -3.33 25.31 -13.33
CA GLU A 372 -4.56 25.45 -14.12
C GLU A 372 -5.83 25.57 -13.28
N GLU A 373 -5.90 24.89 -12.14
CA GLU A 373 -7.06 24.97 -11.25
C GLU A 373 -7.06 26.27 -10.43
N TYR A 374 -5.87 26.83 -10.19
CA TYR A 374 -5.70 28.04 -9.37
C TYR A 374 -5.91 29.34 -10.16
N GLN A 375 -5.45 29.40 -11.43
CA GLN A 375 -5.55 30.58 -12.31
C GLN A 375 -6.79 30.52 -13.20
#